data_AF-A0A8H5ET90-F1
#
_entry.id   AF-A0A8H5ET90-F1
#
_cell.length_a   1.000
_cell.length_b   1.000
_cell.length_c   1.000
_cell.angle_alpha   90.00
_cell.angle_beta   90.00
_cell.angle_gamma   90.00
#
_symmetry.space_group_name_H-M   'P 1'
#
loop_
_entity.id
_entity.type
_entity.pdbx_description
1 polymer ?
#
loop_
_entity_poly.entity_id
_entity_poly.type
_entity_poly.pdbx_seq_one_letter_code
_entity_poly.pdbx_strand_id
1 'polypeptide(L)'
;MPGVADPEMEQLVNEKVDAFWRGIEGGAKRGQILVTFSERKPKKSWFQVYMGEEDVPWEQWVINAELKQQRSDQERQNLHSTLAATLTKTIHTMLSHTSSERGRSAVPLITNAAGISPFPIQISVKVGDVEIG
;
A
#
# COMPACT_ATOMS: atom_id res chain seq x y z
N MET A 1 11.96 -10.93 5.67
CA MET A 1 11.43 -9.75 4.97
C MET A 1 12.10 -8.53 5.55
N PRO A 2 12.65 -7.60 4.74
CA PRO A 2 13.11 -6.32 5.27
C PRO A 2 11.90 -5.52 5.77
N GLY A 3 12.09 -4.76 6.85
CA GLY A 3 11.07 -3.90 7.43
C GLY A 3 11.73 -2.76 8.20
N VAL A 4 11.03 -1.64 8.33
CA VAL A 4 11.44 -0.54 9.20
C VAL A 4 10.75 -0.73 10.54
N ALA A 5 11.52 -0.79 11.62
CA ALA A 5 10.99 -0.91 12.97
C ALA A 5 10.46 0.45 13.42
N ASP A 6 9.14 0.63 13.33
CA ASP A 6 8.46 1.83 13.75
C ASP A 6 7.07 1.50 14.32
N PRO A 7 6.81 1.82 15.60
CA PRO A 7 5.56 1.45 16.24
C PRO A 7 4.32 2.02 15.56
N GLU A 8 4.37 3.27 15.08
CA GLU A 8 3.22 3.95 14.47
C GLU A 8 2.88 3.33 13.11
N MET A 9 3.88 3.08 12.27
CA MET A 9 3.72 2.41 10.98
C MET A 9 3.28 0.96 11.16
N GLU A 10 3.86 0.22 12.11
CA GLU A 10 3.44 -1.16 12.41
C GLU A 10 1.98 -1.20 12.86
N GLN A 11 1.56 -0.28 13.73
CA GLN A 11 0.17 -0.16 14.15
C GLN A 11 -0.74 0.15 12.96
N LEU A 12 -0.39 1.13 12.11
CA LEU A 12 -1.18 1.47 10.93
C LEU A 12 -1.32 0.28 9.96
N VAL A 13 -0.23 -0.44 9.71
CA VAL A 13 -0.26 -1.63 8.84
C VAL A 13 -1.18 -2.70 9.43
N ASN A 14 -1.07 -2.97 10.73
CA ASN A 14 -1.93 -3.95 11.40
C ASN A 14 -3.41 -3.54 11.35
N GLU A 15 -3.73 -2.27 11.64
CA GLU A 15 -5.10 -1.75 11.57
C GLU A 15 -5.72 -1.92 10.18
N LYS A 16 -4.95 -1.67 9.11
CA LYS A 16 -5.42 -1.81 7.73
C LYS A 16 -5.54 -3.28 7.31
N VAL A 17 -4.63 -4.15 7.75
CA VAL A 17 -4.74 -5.60 7.52
C VAL A 17 -5.96 -6.17 8.23
N ASP A 18 -6.26 -5.72 9.46
CA ASP A 18 -7.45 -6.12 10.20
C ASP A 18 -8.73 -5.62 9.52
N ALA A 19 -8.75 -4.38 9.03
CA ALA A 19 -9.88 -3.83 8.26
C ALA A 19 -10.13 -4.66 6.99
N PHE A 20 -9.07 -5.03 6.28
CA PHE A 20 -9.15 -5.93 5.12
C PHE A 20 -9.74 -7.29 5.50
N TRP A 21 -9.24 -7.89 6.59
CA TRP A 21 -9.74 -9.19 7.05
C TRP A 21 -11.23 -9.16 7.38
N ARG A 22 -11.69 -8.15 8.13
CA ARG A 22 -13.11 -7.96 8.46
C ARG A 22 -13.98 -7.77 7.21
N GLY A 23 -13.49 -7.01 6.22
CA GLY A 23 -14.20 -6.84 4.95
C GLY A 23 -14.36 -8.15 4.18
N ILE A 24 -13.32 -9.00 4.17
CA ILE A 24 -13.33 -10.31 3.51
C ILE A 24 -14.24 -11.30 4.24
N GLU A 25 -14.22 -11.33 5.59
CA GLU A 25 -15.14 -12.15 6.39
C GLU A 25 -16.61 -11.81 6.14
N GLY A 26 -16.91 -10.57 5.77
CA GLY A 26 -18.24 -10.10 5.33
C GLY A 26 -18.78 -10.76 4.05
N GLY A 27 -18.02 -11.69 3.43
CA GLY A 27 -18.46 -12.53 2.30
C GLY A 27 -17.74 -12.26 0.98
N ALA A 28 -16.92 -11.21 0.92
CA ALA A 28 -16.07 -10.94 -0.24
C ALA A 28 -14.83 -11.85 -0.24
N LYS A 29 -14.47 -12.41 -1.39
CA LYS A 29 -13.30 -13.31 -1.49
C LYS A 29 -12.02 -12.62 -1.96
N ARG A 30 -12.14 -11.35 -2.36
CA ARG A 30 -11.07 -10.55 -2.98
C ARG A 30 -11.15 -9.12 -2.50
N GLY A 31 -10.01 -8.48 -2.43
CA GLY A 31 -9.91 -7.04 -2.21
C GLY A 31 -8.54 -6.52 -2.61
N GLN A 32 -8.35 -5.23 -2.37
CA GLN A 32 -7.15 -4.48 -2.71
C GLN A 32 -6.68 -3.68 -1.50
N ILE A 33 -5.38 -3.62 -1.32
CA ILE A 33 -4.73 -2.68 -0.40
C ILE A 33 -3.96 -1.69 -1.28
N LEU A 34 -4.27 -0.41 -1.14
CA LEU A 34 -3.65 0.67 -1.89
C LEU A 34 -2.69 1.38 -0.95
N VAL A 35 -1.42 1.48 -1.35
CA VAL A 35 -0.41 2.27 -0.66
C VAL A 35 -0.04 3.44 -1.56
N THR A 36 -0.36 4.66 -1.13
CA THR A 36 -0.19 5.88 -1.91
C THR A 36 0.87 6.76 -1.27
N PHE A 37 1.84 7.18 -2.08
CA PHE A 37 2.82 8.20 -1.72
C PHE A 37 2.45 9.51 -2.40
N SER A 38 2.44 10.58 -1.62
CA SER A 38 2.06 11.92 -2.07
C SER A 38 3.19 12.93 -1.90
N GLU A 39 3.11 14.03 -2.65
CA GLU A 39 3.94 15.22 -2.51
C GLU A 39 3.08 16.32 -1.92
N ARG A 40 3.52 16.93 -0.82
CA ARG A 40 2.82 18.04 -0.20
C ARG A 40 3.10 19.33 -0.97
N LYS A 41 2.08 19.87 -1.64
CA LYS A 41 2.15 21.07 -2.47
C LYS A 41 1.34 22.22 -1.88
N PRO A 42 1.78 23.47 -2.04
CA PRO A 42 0.94 24.62 -1.76
C PRO A 42 -0.22 24.66 -2.77
N LYS A 43 -1.44 24.58 -2.27
CA LYS A 43 -2.66 24.69 -3.05
C LYS A 43 -2.78 26.10 -3.60
N LYS A 44 -2.66 26.24 -4.92
CA LYS A 44 -2.87 27.54 -5.60
C LYS A 44 -4.37 27.81 -5.72
N SER A 45 -4.96 28.45 -4.71
CA SER A 45 -6.31 29.00 -4.82
C SER A 45 -6.28 30.28 -5.67
N TRP A 46 -7.17 30.36 -6.66
CA TRP A 46 -7.30 31.51 -7.57
C TRP A 46 -7.66 32.83 -6.86
N PHE A 47 -8.09 32.76 -5.61
CA PHE A 47 -8.12 33.90 -4.68
C PHE A 47 -7.04 33.69 -3.64
N GLN A 48 -6.05 34.58 -3.61
CA GLN A 48 -4.85 34.60 -2.75
C GLN A 48 -5.12 34.66 -1.24
N VAL A 49 -6.35 34.36 -0.79
CA VAL A 49 -6.80 34.48 0.60
C VAL A 49 -6.59 33.19 1.39
N TYR A 50 -6.47 32.03 0.74
CA TYR A 50 -6.19 30.75 1.40
C TYR A 50 -5.03 30.01 0.72
N MET A 51 -3.84 30.09 1.34
CA MET A 51 -2.72 29.17 1.09
C MET A 51 -2.95 27.92 1.92
N GLY A 52 -3.62 26.91 1.35
CA GLY A 52 -3.68 25.57 1.94
C GLY A 52 -2.52 24.73 1.43
N GLU A 53 -2.20 23.64 2.11
CA GLU A 53 -1.36 22.56 1.55
C GLU A 53 -2.28 21.42 1.07
N GLU A 54 -1.90 20.76 -0.03
CA GLU A 54 -2.57 19.58 -0.55
C GLU A 54 -1.57 18.47 -0.83
N ASP A 55 -1.98 17.23 -0.56
CA ASP A 55 -1.19 16.05 -0.87
C ASP A 55 -1.55 15.58 -2.30
N VAL A 56 -0.56 15.60 -3.19
CA VAL A 56 -0.71 15.19 -4.59
C VAL A 56 -0.06 13.82 -4.78
N PRO A 57 -0.82 12.75 -5.08
CA PRO A 57 -0.26 11.42 -5.31
C PRO A 57 0.73 11.41 -6.48
N TRP A 58 1.91 10.83 -6.28
CA TRP A 58 2.91 10.64 -7.33
C TRP A 58 3.26 9.16 -7.55
N GLU A 59 3.00 8.31 -6.56
CA GLU A 59 3.14 6.86 -6.69
C GLU A 59 2.01 6.13 -5.93
N GLN A 60 1.52 5.03 -6.51
CA GLN A 60 0.50 4.20 -5.88
C GLN A 60 0.77 2.72 -6.18
N TRP A 61 0.84 1.93 -5.11
CA TRP A 61 0.93 0.47 -5.16
C TRP A 61 -0.43 -0.16 -4.91
N VAL A 62 -0.90 -0.97 -5.85
CA VAL A 62 -2.16 -1.71 -5.72
C VAL A 62 -1.84 -3.18 -5.46
N ILE A 63 -2.06 -3.61 -4.22
CA ILE A 63 -1.83 -4.99 -3.77
C ILE A 63 -3.15 -5.73 -3.84
N ASN A 64 -3.31 -6.60 -4.84
CA ASN A 64 -4.48 -7.45 -4.96
C ASN A 64 -4.34 -8.68 -4.06
N ALA A 65 -5.32 -8.92 -3.20
CA ALA A 65 -5.35 -10.03 -2.28
C ALA A 65 -6.62 -10.87 -2.45
N GLU A 66 -6.47 -12.19 -2.36
CA GLU A 66 -7.56 -13.16 -2.50
C GLU A 66 -7.49 -14.18 -1.36
N LEU A 67 -8.64 -14.44 -0.74
CA LEU A 67 -8.77 -15.50 0.25
C LEU A 67 -9.12 -16.81 -0.46
N LYS A 68 -8.24 -17.82 -0.32
CA LYS A 68 -8.49 -19.18 -0.80
C LYS A 68 -8.83 -20.11 0.36
N GLN A 69 -10.03 -20.68 0.33
CA GLN A 69 -10.44 -21.68 1.31
C GLN A 69 -9.89 -23.05 0.93
N GLN A 70 -9.11 -23.67 1.82
CA GLN A 70 -8.47 -24.96 1.59
C GLN A 70 -9.44 -26.10 1.96
N ARG A 71 -9.64 -27.06 1.05
CA ARG A 71 -10.56 -28.20 1.23
C ARG A 71 -9.83 -29.53 1.43
N SER A 72 -8.53 -29.61 1.16
CA SER A 72 -7.70 -30.82 1.37
C SER A 72 -6.25 -30.51 1.76
N ASP A 73 -5.54 -31.49 2.33
CA ASP A 73 -4.11 -31.34 2.69
C ASP A 73 -3.18 -31.14 1.48
N GLN A 74 -3.51 -31.75 0.34
CA GLN A 74 -2.76 -31.55 -0.90
C GLN A 74 -2.90 -30.12 -1.42
N GLU A 75 -4.10 -29.51 -1.31
CA GLU A 75 -4.30 -28.10 -1.61
C GLU A 75 -3.53 -27.19 -0.64
N ARG A 76 -3.36 -27.59 0.63
CA ARG A 76 -2.56 -26.84 1.61
C ARG A 76 -1.09 -26.74 1.18
N GLN A 77 -0.50 -27.88 0.81
CA GLN A 77 0.90 -27.94 0.38
C GLN A 77 1.13 -27.08 -0.88
N ASN A 78 0.23 -27.19 -1.86
CA ASN A 78 0.30 -26.43 -3.11
C ASN A 78 0.06 -24.92 -2.89
N LEU A 79 -0.83 -24.56 -1.95
CA LEU A 79 -1.05 -23.16 -1.61
C LEU A 79 0.21 -22.56 -0.99
N HIS A 80 0.85 -23.26 -0.06
CA HIS A 80 2.04 -22.75 0.63
C HIS A 80 3.19 -22.47 -0.35
N SER A 81 3.46 -23.40 -1.29
CA SER A 81 4.48 -23.18 -2.32
C SER A 81 4.12 -22.03 -3.26
N THR A 82 2.85 -21.94 -3.67
CA THR A 82 2.35 -20.85 -4.51
C THR A 82 2.42 -19.49 -3.82
N LEU A 83 2.09 -19.43 -2.53
CA LEU A 83 2.17 -18.21 -1.72
C LEU A 83 3.62 -17.72 -1.60
N ALA A 84 4.57 -18.62 -1.31
CA ALA A 84 5.99 -18.27 -1.23
C ALA A 84 6.53 -17.75 -2.58
N ALA A 85 6.17 -18.41 -3.68
CA ALA A 85 6.55 -17.98 -5.03
C ALA A 85 5.93 -16.62 -5.39
N THR A 86 4.66 -16.41 -5.04
CA THR A 86 3.93 -15.15 -5.28
C THR A 86 4.57 -14.02 -4.48
N LEU A 87 4.84 -14.21 -3.19
CA LEU A 87 5.49 -13.22 -2.34
C LEU A 87 6.87 -12.83 -2.88
N THR A 88 7.67 -13.82 -3.27
CA THR A 88 8.99 -13.60 -3.88
C THR A 88 8.89 -12.76 -5.16
N LYS A 89 7.95 -13.11 -6.04
CA LYS A 89 7.71 -12.36 -7.29
C LYS A 89 7.25 -10.94 -7.02
N THR A 90 6.37 -10.72 -6.04
CA THR A 90 5.87 -9.39 -5.65
C THR A 90 7.01 -8.51 -5.16
N ILE A 91 7.85 -9.00 -4.26
CA ILE A 91 9.02 -8.26 -3.76
C ILE A 91 9.99 -7.96 -4.89
N HIS A 92 10.30 -8.94 -5.73
CA HIS A 92 11.18 -8.72 -6.89
C HIS A 92 10.62 -7.65 -7.83
N THR A 93 9.30 -7.61 -8.03
CA THR A 93 8.64 -6.58 -8.84
C THR A 93 8.81 -5.20 -8.22
N MET A 94 8.58 -5.07 -6.91
CA MET A 94 8.78 -3.81 -6.17
C MET A 94 10.23 -3.33 -6.27
N LEU A 95 11.20 -4.22 -6.01
CA LEU A 95 12.63 -3.89 -6.10
C LEU A 95 13.03 -3.48 -7.52
N SER A 96 12.63 -4.26 -8.53
CA SER A 96 12.95 -3.96 -9.93
C SER A 96 12.40 -2.62 -10.38
N HIS A 97 11.16 -2.30 -9.96
CA HIS A 97 10.53 -1.03 -10.30
C HIS A 97 11.21 0.15 -9.61
N THR A 98 11.39 0.07 -8.29
CA THR A 98 12.01 1.12 -7.48
C THR A 98 13.47 1.38 -7.87
N SER A 99 14.22 0.36 -8.30
CA SER A 99 15.58 0.52 -8.80
C SER A 99 15.67 0.98 -10.27
N SER A 100 14.56 0.97 -11.02
CA SER A 100 14.56 1.36 -12.42
C SER A 100 14.74 2.87 -12.60
N GLU A 101 15.20 3.30 -13.77
CA GLU A 101 15.30 4.74 -14.09
C GLU A 101 13.96 5.44 -13.92
N ARG A 102 12.89 4.84 -14.42
CA ARG A 102 11.53 5.36 -14.32
C ARG A 102 11.06 5.53 -12.88
N GLY A 103 11.34 4.54 -12.02
CA GLY A 103 10.97 4.60 -10.61
C GLY A 103 11.73 5.71 -9.89
N ARG A 104 13.05 5.77 -10.09
CA ARG A 104 13.92 6.79 -9.46
C ARG A 104 13.60 8.21 -9.92
N SER A 105 13.32 8.40 -11.22
CA SER A 105 13.01 9.72 -11.78
C SER A 105 11.64 10.26 -11.38
N ALA A 106 10.73 9.39 -10.90
CA ALA A 106 9.39 9.79 -10.47
C ALA A 106 9.37 10.36 -9.04
N VAL A 107 10.42 10.10 -8.25
CA VAL A 107 10.50 10.55 -6.85
C VAL A 107 10.59 12.09 -6.79
N PRO A 108 9.67 12.77 -6.09
CA PRO A 108 9.70 14.22 -5.96
C PRO A 108 10.89 14.71 -5.13
N LEU A 109 11.11 16.02 -5.16
CA LEU A 109 12.08 16.65 -4.28
C LEU A 109 11.64 16.50 -2.81
N ILE A 110 12.57 16.07 -1.96
CA ILE A 110 12.33 16.01 -0.52
C ILE A 110 12.38 17.43 0.05
N THR A 111 11.23 17.93 0.50
CA THR A 111 11.09 19.26 1.12
C THR A 111 11.02 19.20 2.65
N ASN A 112 10.71 18.04 3.21
CA ASN A 112 10.69 17.75 4.64
C ASN A 112 11.17 16.31 4.89
N ALA A 113 12.08 16.12 5.84
CA ALA A 113 12.67 14.82 6.18
C ALA A 113 12.38 14.39 7.62
N ALA A 114 11.25 14.82 8.18
CA ALA A 114 10.81 14.39 9.50
C ALA A 114 10.15 13.00 9.44
N GLY A 115 10.56 12.09 10.33
CA GLY A 115 10.01 10.73 10.42
C GLY A 115 10.67 9.73 9.46
N ILE A 116 9.96 8.62 9.20
CA ILE A 116 10.49 7.47 8.43
C ILE A 116 10.34 7.63 6.92
N SER A 117 9.35 8.41 6.49
CA SER A 117 9.13 8.75 5.10
C SER A 117 9.14 10.27 4.94
N PRO A 118 9.91 10.81 3.99
CA PRO A 118 9.84 12.23 3.64
C PRO A 118 8.54 12.59 2.88
N PHE A 119 7.76 11.59 2.49
CA PHE A 119 6.52 11.73 1.75
C PHE A 119 5.33 11.24 2.59
N PRO A 120 4.19 11.96 2.60
CA PRO A 120 2.95 11.44 3.15
C PRO A 120 2.59 10.06 2.57
N ILE A 121 2.26 9.12 3.45
CA ILE A 121 1.83 7.77 3.10
C ILE A 121 0.37 7.62 3.51
N GLN A 122 -0.46 7.19 2.56
CA GLN A 122 -1.84 6.78 2.83
C GLN A 122 -2.00 5.31 2.48
N ILE A 123 -2.61 4.54 3.37
CA ILE A 123 -3.00 3.16 3.13
C ILE A 123 -4.53 3.08 3.14
N SER A 124 -5.12 2.67 2.02
CA SER A 124 -6.56 2.50 1.84
C SER A 124 -6.87 1.04 1.54
N VAL A 125 -7.98 0.53 2.06
CA VAL A 125 -8.42 -0.85 1.82
C VAL A 125 -9.73 -0.86 1.03
N LYS A 126 -9.80 -1.70 0.01
CA LYS A 126 -11.00 -1.90 -0.81
C LYS A 126 -11.40 -3.37 -0.81
N VAL A 127 -12.66 -3.65 -0.53
CA VAL A 127 -13.21 -5.01 -0.58
C VAL A 127 -14.49 -4.98 -1.40
N GLY A 128 -14.51 -5.72 -2.51
CA GLY A 128 -15.51 -5.49 -3.57
C GLY A 128 -15.39 -4.07 -4.14
N ASP A 129 -16.51 -3.36 -4.22
CA ASP A 129 -16.58 -1.96 -4.70
C ASP A 129 -16.57 -0.93 -3.55
N VAL A 130 -16.33 -1.36 -2.31
CA VAL A 130 -16.42 -0.52 -1.11
C VAL A 130 -15.02 -0.27 -0.54
N GLU A 131 -14.73 1.00 -0.26
CA GLU A 131 -13.54 1.40 0.51
C GLU A 131 -13.83 1.27 2.01
N ILE A 132 -13.02 0.49 2.70
CA ILE A 132 -13.18 0.14 4.11
C ILE A 132 -11.95 0.62 4.86
N GLY A 133 -11.96 1.92 5.19
CA GLY A 133 -10.95 2.53 6.06
C GLY A 133 -9.74 3.12 5.35
#